data_AF-G5SVM6-F1
#
_entry.id   AF-G5SVM6-F1
#
_cell.length_a   1.000
_cell.length_b   1.000
_cell.length_c   1.000
_cell.angle_alpha   90.00
_cell.angle_beta   90.00
_cell.angle_gamma   90.00
#
_symmetry.space_group_name_H-M   'P 1'
#
loop_
_entity.id
_entity.type
_entity.pdbx_description
1 polymer ?
#
loop_
_entity_poly.entity_id
_entity_poly.type
_entity_poly.pdbx_seq_one_letter_code
_entity_poly.pdbx_strand_id
1 'polypeptide(L)'
;MCTKESKMNYKFDGSKVYFTSDTHFYHSNIIDFCKRPFKNVEDMNETLIENWNRVVGQDDIVFHLGGAWEDPMNGPRFLTD
;
A
#
# COMPACT_ATOMS: atom_id res chain seq x y z
N MET A 1 10.92 38.02 -11.87
CA MET A 1 11.56 36.70 -11.94
C MET A 1 10.49 35.69 -12.32
N CYS A 2 10.53 35.18 -13.56
CA CYS A 2 9.61 34.13 -14.01
C CYS A 2 10.23 32.79 -13.62
N THR A 3 9.63 32.07 -12.68
CA THR A 3 10.08 30.74 -12.28
C THR A 3 9.82 29.79 -13.44
N LYS A 4 10.89 29.25 -14.05
CA LYS A 4 10.78 28.16 -15.02
C LYS A 4 10.07 27.00 -14.31
N GLU A 5 8.92 26.59 -14.84
CA GLU A 5 8.30 25.32 -14.46
C GLU A 5 9.30 24.19 -14.75
N SER A 6 9.83 23.58 -13.69
CA SER A 6 10.56 22.33 -13.80
C SER A 6 9.54 21.23 -14.07
N LYS A 7 9.33 20.89 -15.34
CA LYS A 7 8.63 19.66 -15.71
C LYS A 7 9.46 18.49 -15.19
N MET A 8 9.02 17.89 -14.10
CA MET A 8 9.62 16.67 -13.57
C MET A 8 9.34 15.54 -14.58
N ASN A 9 10.37 15.11 -15.29
CA ASN A 9 10.29 13.98 -16.22
C ASN A 9 10.38 12.67 -15.43
N TYR A 10 9.29 12.27 -14.80
CA TYR A 10 9.20 10.94 -14.18
C TYR A 10 8.97 9.89 -15.27
N LYS A 11 10.06 9.38 -15.85
CA LYS A 11 10.01 8.19 -16.69
C LYS A 11 10.18 6.96 -15.80
N PHE A 12 9.08 6.28 -15.52
CA PHE A 12 9.11 5.01 -14.82
C PHE A 12 9.18 3.85 -15.82
N ASP A 13 9.82 2.76 -15.41
CA ASP A 13 9.62 1.48 -16.07
C ASP A 13 8.21 0.99 -15.72
N GLY A 14 7.29 1.03 -16.68
CA GLY A 14 5.89 0.64 -16.46
C GLY A 14 5.72 -0.80 -16.00
N SER A 15 6.73 -1.67 -16.16
CA SER A 15 6.71 -3.04 -15.66
C SER A 15 7.02 -3.16 -14.16
N LYS A 16 7.49 -2.08 -13.53
CA LYS A 16 7.86 -2.00 -12.11
C LYS A 16 6.98 -1.03 -11.31
N VAL A 17 5.82 -0.65 -11.87
CA VAL A 17 4.90 0.29 -11.24
C VAL A 17 3.60 -0.41 -10.90
N TYR A 18 3.22 -0.34 -9.62
CA TYR A 18 1.95 -0.83 -9.11
C TYR A 18 1.11 0.30 -8.52
N PHE A 19 -0.19 0.09 -8.52
CA PHE A 19 -1.16 0.99 -7.90
C PHE A 19 -2.03 0.19 -6.95
N THR A 20 -2.25 0.72 -5.76
CA THR A 20 -3.16 0.16 -4.77
C THR A 20 -3.84 1.27 -3.97
N SER A 21 -4.87 0.94 -3.22
CA SER A 21 -5.60 1.87 -2.36
C SER A 21 -6.28 1.12 -1.23
N ASP A 22 -6.58 1.83 -0.16
CA ASP A 22 -7.52 1.39 0.89
C ASP A 22 -7.24 -0.01 1.43
N THR A 23 -5.96 -0.32 1.68
CA THR A 23 -5.54 -1.60 2.25
C THR A 23 -6.12 -1.80 3.64
N HIS A 24 -6.37 -0.69 4.36
CA HIS A 24 -7.00 -0.68 5.68
C HIS A 24 -6.25 -1.56 6.68
N PHE A 25 -4.91 -1.53 6.67
CA PHE A 25 -4.12 -2.25 7.65
C PHE A 25 -4.51 -1.80 9.07
N TYR A 26 -4.65 -2.77 9.96
CA TYR A 26 -5.02 -2.56 11.36
C TYR A 26 -6.41 -1.94 11.61
N HIS A 27 -7.25 -1.79 10.59
CA HIS A 27 -8.63 -1.27 10.74
C HIS A 27 -9.62 -2.43 10.89
N SER A 28 -9.83 -2.95 12.11
CA SER A 28 -10.66 -4.14 12.36
C SER A 28 -12.12 -3.99 11.89
N ASN A 29 -12.72 -2.81 12.08
CA ASN A 29 -14.12 -2.55 11.73
C ASN A 29 -14.42 -2.69 10.22
N ILE A 30 -13.39 -2.59 9.36
CA ILE A 30 -13.57 -2.72 7.91
C ILE A 30 -14.01 -4.13 7.51
N ILE A 31 -13.69 -5.16 8.30
CA ILE A 31 -14.06 -6.54 8.03
C ILE A 31 -15.58 -6.67 8.03
N ASP A 32 -16.23 -6.18 9.08
CA ASP A 32 -17.68 -6.23 9.20
C ASP A 32 -18.39 -5.25 8.29
N PHE A 33 -17.82 -4.04 8.11
CA PHE A 33 -18.41 -2.98 7.29
C PHE A 33 -18.43 -3.36 5.81
N CYS A 34 -17.31 -3.85 5.28
CA CYS A 34 -17.18 -4.25 3.87
C CYS A 34 -17.42 -5.74 3.63
N LYS A 35 -17.74 -6.53 4.66
CA LYS A 35 -17.88 -7.99 4.59
C LYS A 35 -16.64 -8.67 4.00
N ARG A 36 -15.45 -8.22 4.43
CA ARG A 36 -14.19 -8.83 3.99
C ARG A 36 -14.10 -10.26 4.53
N PRO A 37 -13.54 -11.22 3.76
CA PRO A 37 -13.54 -12.63 4.12
C PRO A 37 -12.38 -12.97 5.09
N PHE A 38 -12.26 -12.24 6.21
CA PHE A 38 -11.21 -12.45 7.20
C PHE A 38 -11.82 -12.73 8.56
N LYS A 39 -11.15 -13.57 9.35
CA LYS A 39 -11.62 -13.91 10.70
C LYS A 39 -11.45 -12.74 11.67
N ASN A 40 -10.34 -12.01 11.54
CA ASN A 40 -9.96 -10.88 12.37
C ASN A 40 -8.94 -10.00 11.64
N VAL A 41 -8.53 -8.90 12.28
CA VAL A 41 -7.63 -7.92 11.68
C VAL A 41 -6.22 -8.46 11.50
N GLU A 42 -5.78 -9.38 12.37
CA GLU A 42 -4.48 -10.03 12.28
C GLU A 42 -4.39 -10.91 11.02
N ASP A 43 -5.37 -11.78 10.80
CA ASP A 43 -5.51 -12.65 9.61
C ASP A 43 -5.54 -11.82 8.32
N MET A 44 -6.27 -10.71 8.33
CA MET A 44 -6.30 -9.75 7.22
C MET A 44 -4.92 -9.13 6.97
N ASN A 45 -4.26 -8.63 8.01
CA ASN A 45 -2.96 -7.96 7.88
C ASN A 45 -1.89 -8.93 7.36
N GLU A 46 -1.80 -10.13 7.94
CA GLU A 46 -0.86 -11.18 7.52
C GLU A 46 -1.08 -11.55 6.05
N THR A 47 -2.33 -11.81 5.66
CA THR A 47 -2.68 -12.15 4.28
C THR A 47 -2.31 -11.03 3.30
N LEU A 48 -2.54 -9.77 3.66
CA LEU A 48 -2.20 -8.63 2.81
C LEU A 48 -0.68 -8.44 2.68
N ILE A 49 0.08 -8.63 3.77
CA ILE A 49 1.55 -8.58 3.76
C ILE A 49 2.13 -9.72 2.91
N GLU A 50 1.61 -10.95 3.04
CA GLU A 50 2.03 -12.08 2.22
C GLU A 50 1.78 -11.85 0.72
N ASN A 51 0.59 -11.33 0.38
CA ASN A 51 0.25 -11.00 -0.99
C ASN A 51 1.16 -9.90 -1.56
N TRP A 52 1.48 -8.89 -0.76
CA TRP A 52 2.41 -7.82 -1.13
C TRP A 52 3.79 -8.38 -1.44
N ASN A 53 4.38 -9.12 -0.49
CA ASN A 53 5.73 -9.66 -0.60
C ASN A 53 5.90 -10.66 -1.76
N ARG A 54 4.81 -11.25 -2.26
CA ARG A 54 4.84 -12.13 -3.44
C ARG A 54 4.97 -11.38 -4.76
N VAL A 55 4.56 -10.11 -4.81
CA VAL A 55 4.39 -9.35 -6.07
C VAL A 55 5.34 -8.16 -6.15
N VAL A 56 5.50 -7.43 -5.05
CA VAL A 56 6.29 -6.21 -5.00
C VAL A 56 7.73 -6.55 -4.63
N GLY A 57 8.67 -6.17 -5.48
CA GLY A 57 10.10 -6.25 -5.21
C GLY A 57 10.66 -4.98 -4.56
N GLN A 58 11.90 -5.08 -4.07
CA GLN A 58 12.61 -3.99 -3.38
C GLN A 58 12.75 -2.69 -4.20
N ASP A 59 12.87 -2.81 -5.52
CA ASP A 59 13.10 -1.67 -6.43
C ASP A 59 11.83 -1.25 -7.19
N ASP A 60 10.67 -1.84 -6.86
CA ASP A 60 9.40 -1.49 -7.49
C ASP A 60 8.81 -0.22 -6.87
N ILE A 61 7.98 0.46 -7.65
CA ILE A 61 7.32 1.70 -7.23
C ILE A 61 5.84 1.39 -7.05
N VAL A 62 5.35 1.58 -5.82
CA VAL A 62 3.93 1.42 -5.52
C VAL A 62 3.32 2.78 -5.18
N PHE A 63 2.31 3.18 -5.94
CA PHE A 63 1.48 4.31 -5.61
C PHE A 63 0.31 3.84 -4.74
N HIS A 64 0.25 4.33 -3.50
CA HIS A 64 -0.86 4.08 -2.59
C HIS A 64 -1.79 5.29 -2.58
N LEU A 65 -2.99 5.15 -3.12
CA LEU A 65 -3.89 6.26 -3.46
C LEU A 65 -5.05 6.46 -2.48
N GLY A 66 -4.97 5.86 -1.28
CA GLY A 66 -6.02 5.92 -0.26
C GLY A 66 -5.54 5.51 1.13
N GLY A 67 -6.47 5.21 2.03
CA GLY A 67 -6.14 4.92 3.44
C GLY A 67 -5.27 3.67 3.60
N ALA A 68 -4.01 3.84 3.96
CA ALA A 68 -3.05 2.74 4.00
C ALA A 68 -3.11 1.95 5.33
N TRP A 69 -3.08 2.63 6.47
CA TRP A 69 -3.18 2.04 7.82
C TRP A 69 -3.85 3.02 8.80
N GLU A 70 -4.43 2.50 9.89
CA GLU A 70 -5.07 3.33 10.93
C GLU A 70 -4.21 3.50 12.20
N ASP A 71 -3.27 2.57 12.48
CA ASP A 71 -2.43 2.64 13.68
C ASP A 71 -1.20 3.55 13.45
N PRO A 72 -1.10 4.70 14.14
CA PRO A 72 0.02 5.63 13.95
C PRO A 72 1.35 5.12 14.53
N MET A 73 1.32 4.09 15.39
CA MET A 73 2.51 3.49 16.01
C MET A 73 2.92 2.18 15.31
N ASN A 74 2.00 1.52 14.60
CA ASN A 74 2.25 0.27 13.90
C ASN A 74 1.85 0.36 12.42
N GLY A 75 2.86 0.55 11.56
CA GLY A 75 2.71 0.36 10.12
C GLY A 75 2.94 -1.11 9.72
N PRO A 76 2.35 -1.57 8.60
CA PRO A 76 2.72 -2.87 8.05
C PRO A 76 4.22 -2.86 7.74
N ARG A 77 4.92 -3.94 8.09
CA ARG A 77 6.32 -4.15 7.73
C ARG A 77 6.37 -5.16 6.59
N PHE A 78 6.59 -4.67 5.39
CA PHE A 78 6.82 -5.50 4.23
C PHE A 78 8.28 -5.98 4.22
N LEU A 79 8.55 -7.09 3.52
CA LEU A 79 9.91 -7.59 3.37
C LEU A 79 10.76 -6.69 2.45
N THR A 80 10.11 -5.77 1.74
CA THR A 80 10.71 -4.79 0.83
C THR A 80 11.02 -3.44 1.49
N ASP A 81 10.81 -3.31 2.80
CA ASP A 81 11.00 -2.04 3.54
C ASP A 81 12.42 -1.87 4.11
#